data_AF-A0A9D1RYW6-F1
#
_entry.id   AF-A0A9D1RYW6-F1
#
_cell.length_a   1.000
_cell.length_b   1.000
_cell.length_c   1.000
_cell.angle_alpha   90.00
_cell.angle_beta   90.00
_cell.angle_gamma   90.00
#
_symmetry.space_group_name_H-M   'P 1'
#
loop_
_entity.id
_entity.type
_entity.pdbx_description
1 polymer ?
#
loop_
_entity_poly.entity_id
_entity_poly.type
_entity_poly.pdbx_seq_one_letter_code
_entity_poly.pdbx_strand_id
1 'polypeptide(L)'
;KDLAFLKKNGWDKLPVVVSKTQYSFSDDPTQLGAPSGHTLHVRSLVPKIGAGFVVALTGDVMTLPGLPKKPAAEQIDVDDQGVISGLF
;
A
#
# COMPACT_ATOMS: atom_id res chain seq x y z
N LYS A 1 20.78 2.72 -5.22
CA LYS A 1 21.43 2.58 -3.89
C LYS A 1 20.89 1.36 -3.17
N ASP A 2 19.57 1.24 -3.03
CA ASP A 2 18.90 0.14 -2.32
C ASP A 2 19.22 -1.24 -2.90
N LEU A 3 19.27 -1.39 -4.23
CA LEU A 3 19.62 -2.67 -4.85
C LEU A 3 21.03 -3.16 -4.48
N ALA A 4 22.00 -2.24 -4.40
CA ALA A 4 23.36 -2.57 -3.98
C ALA A 4 23.41 -2.96 -2.50
N PHE A 5 22.58 -2.31 -1.66
CA PHE A 5 22.40 -2.66 -0.26
C PHE A 5 21.79 -4.06 -0.09
N LEU A 6 20.77 -4.41 -0.87
CA LEU A 6 20.18 -5.76 -0.87
C LEU A 6 21.22 -6.83 -1.25
N LYS A 7 21.97 -6.60 -2.34
CA LYS A 7 23.04 -7.50 -2.78
C LYS A 7 24.11 -7.70 -1.71
N LYS A 8 24.56 -6.62 -1.06
CA LYS A 8 25.57 -6.69 0.01
C LYS A 8 25.13 -7.58 1.19
N ASN A 9 23.84 -7.63 1.48
CA ASN A 9 23.29 -8.43 2.57
C ASN A 9 22.75 -9.80 2.13
N GLY A 10 22.89 -10.17 0.85
CA GLY A 10 22.39 -11.44 0.32
C GLY A 10 20.86 -11.53 0.21
N TRP A 11 20.18 -10.39 0.19
CA TRP A 11 18.70 -10.31 0.15
C TRP A 11 18.13 -10.08 -1.26
N ASP A 12 18.98 -10.08 -2.28
CA ASP A 12 18.61 -9.89 -3.69
C ASP A 12 17.89 -11.09 -4.31
N LYS A 13 17.81 -12.21 -3.58
CA LYS A 13 17.08 -13.42 -3.97
C LYS A 13 15.73 -13.58 -3.28
N LEU A 14 15.36 -12.66 -2.40
CA LEU A 14 14.06 -12.71 -1.74
C LEU A 14 12.94 -12.42 -2.75
N PRO A 15 11.74 -13.03 -2.58
CA PRO A 15 10.55 -12.65 -3.31
C PRO A 15 10.29 -11.14 -3.29
N VAL A 16 9.71 -10.63 -4.37
CA VAL A 16 9.41 -9.20 -4.53
C VAL A 16 7.90 -8.97 -4.43
N VAL A 17 7.52 -8.08 -3.53
CA VAL A 17 6.15 -7.56 -3.41
C VAL A 17 6.14 -6.16 -4.00
N VAL A 18 5.38 -5.96 -5.07
CA VAL A 18 5.28 -4.64 -5.71
C VAL A 18 4.15 -3.86 -5.06
N SER A 19 4.48 -2.70 -4.49
CA SER A 19 3.51 -1.76 -3.96
C SER A 19 3.28 -0.64 -4.96
N LYS A 20 2.13 -0.73 -5.63
CA LYS A 20 1.66 0.16 -6.69
C LYS A 20 0.20 0.53 -6.47
N THR A 21 -0.28 1.51 -7.21
CA THR A 21 -1.71 1.82 -7.28
C THR A 21 -2.53 0.60 -7.68
N GLN A 22 -3.64 0.38 -6.99
CA GLN A 22 -4.62 -0.67 -7.27
C GLN A 22 -5.55 -0.33 -8.44
N TYR A 23 -5.56 0.92 -8.89
CA TYR A 23 -6.52 1.42 -9.90
C TYR A 23 -6.10 1.17 -11.35
N SER A 24 -4.83 0.83 -11.59
CA SER A 24 -4.29 0.61 -12.93
C SER A 24 -3.31 -0.55 -12.96
N PHE A 25 -3.03 -1.11 -14.14
CA PHE A 25 -1.89 -1.99 -14.36
C PHE A 25 -0.54 -1.25 -14.33
N SER A 26 -0.50 0.02 -14.73
CA SER A 26 0.70 0.87 -14.62
C SER A 26 0.89 1.42 -13.21
N ASP A 27 1.91 2.23 -12.97
CA ASP A 27 2.09 2.99 -11.73
C ASP A 27 1.25 4.28 -11.67
N ASP A 28 0.47 4.59 -12.72
CA ASP A 28 -0.38 5.77 -12.84
C ASP A 28 -1.87 5.40 -12.65
N PRO A 29 -2.55 5.89 -11.60
CA PRO A 29 -3.95 5.55 -11.32
C PRO A 29 -4.95 6.02 -12.38
N THR A 30 -4.58 6.96 -13.26
CA THR A 30 -5.48 7.52 -14.27
C THR A 30 -5.57 6.68 -15.55
N GLN A 31 -4.63 5.75 -15.75
CA GLN A 31 -4.59 4.88 -16.92
C GLN A 31 -5.48 3.65 -16.73
N LEU A 32 -6.77 3.79 -17.03
CA LEU A 32 -7.77 2.74 -16.86
C LEU A 32 -7.73 1.67 -17.97
N GLY A 33 -8.38 0.54 -17.73
CA GLY A 33 -8.45 -0.57 -18.68
C GLY A 33 -7.18 -1.40 -18.69
N ALA A 34 -6.66 -1.72 -19.88
CA ALA A 34 -5.46 -2.52 -20.06
C ALA A 34 -4.35 -1.70 -20.76
N PRO A 35 -3.73 -0.71 -20.08
CA PRO A 35 -2.67 0.09 -20.67
C PRO A 35 -1.46 -0.77 -21.03
N SER A 36 -0.93 -0.61 -22.24
CA SER A 36 0.26 -1.31 -22.74
C SER A 36 1.42 -0.32 -22.98
N GLY A 37 2.66 -0.83 -22.99
CA GLY A 37 3.85 0.01 -23.21
C GLY A 37 4.20 0.98 -22.08
N HIS A 38 3.57 0.85 -20.90
CA HIS A 38 3.87 1.68 -19.74
C HIS A 38 5.21 1.27 -19.10
N THR A 39 5.94 2.26 -18.58
CA THR A 39 7.16 2.04 -17.79
C THR A 39 6.82 2.09 -16.31
N LEU A 40 7.25 1.09 -15.55
CA LEU A 40 7.07 1.05 -14.09
C LEU A 40 8.26 1.72 -13.39
N HIS A 41 8.02 2.82 -12.68
CA HIS A 41 9.06 3.57 -11.99
C HIS A 41 9.19 3.13 -10.53
N VAL A 42 10.28 2.46 -10.18
CA VAL A 42 10.57 2.06 -8.80
C VAL A 42 11.38 3.15 -8.10
N ARG A 43 10.84 3.70 -7.01
CA ARG A 43 11.48 4.77 -6.22
C ARG A 43 12.41 4.25 -5.13
N SER A 44 12.01 3.16 -4.46
CA SER A 44 12.79 2.56 -3.37
C SER A 44 12.51 1.08 -3.21
N LEU A 45 13.48 0.36 -2.64
CA LEU A 45 13.36 -1.04 -2.26
C LEU A 45 13.50 -1.18 -0.74
N VAL A 46 12.50 -1.77 -0.10
CA VAL A 46 12.47 -1.95 1.36
C VAL A 46 12.49 -3.44 1.72
N PRO A 47 13.57 -3.96 2.31
CA PRO A 47 13.59 -5.36 2.75
C PRO A 47 12.72 -5.57 4.00
N LYS A 48 11.81 -6.55 3.95
CA LYS A 48 11.02 -7.04 5.08
C LYS A 48 11.54 -8.41 5.50
N ILE A 49 12.71 -8.42 6.16
CA ILE A 49 13.49 -9.63 6.42
C ILE A 49 12.75 -10.66 7.27
N GLY A 50 12.03 -10.23 8.32
CA GLY A 50 11.23 -11.16 9.12
C GLY A 50 10.11 -11.84 8.33
N ALA A 51 9.54 -11.15 7.34
CA ALA A 51 8.50 -11.69 6.47
C ALA A 51 9.05 -12.40 5.22
N GLY A 52 10.36 -12.28 4.96
CA GLY A 52 11.04 -12.98 3.88
C GLY A 52 10.84 -12.40 2.47
N PHE A 53 10.57 -11.10 2.31
CA PHE A 53 10.42 -10.48 0.98
C PHE A 53 10.98 -9.04 0.91
N VAL A 54 11.14 -8.51 -0.31
CA VAL A 54 11.49 -7.11 -0.57
C VAL A 54 10.28 -6.39 -1.17
N VAL A 55 9.97 -5.21 -0.66
CA VAL A 55 8.91 -4.36 -1.19
C VAL A 55 9.49 -3.38 -2.21
N ALA A 56 8.99 -3.38 -3.43
CA ALA A 56 9.29 -2.39 -4.45
C ALA A 56 8.22 -1.29 -4.45
N LEU A 57 8.59 -0.07 -4.08
CA LEU A 57 7.68 1.07 -3.99
C LEU A 57 7.68 1.85 -5.31
N THR A 58 6.53 1.95 -5.98
CA THR A 58 6.40 2.71 -7.25
C THR A 58 5.87 4.14 -7.07
N GLY A 59 5.21 4.39 -5.93
CA GLY A 59 4.68 5.69 -5.55
C GLY A 59 4.58 5.83 -4.05
N ASP A 60 3.88 6.86 -3.61
CA ASP A 60 3.61 7.06 -2.19
C ASP A 60 2.50 6.10 -1.76
N VAL A 61 2.80 5.27 -0.77
CA VAL A 61 1.87 4.28 -0.23
C VAL A 61 1.32 4.81 1.08
N MET A 62 0.00 4.96 1.15
CA MET A 62 -0.67 5.36 2.39
C MET A 62 -0.58 4.23 3.41
N THR A 63 0.30 4.38 4.40
CA THR A 63 0.50 3.41 5.48
C THR A 63 -0.29 3.78 6.74
N LEU A 64 -0.71 5.05 6.85
CA LEU A 64 -1.52 5.56 7.94
C LEU A 64 -2.69 6.36 7.36
N PRO A 65 -3.87 5.76 7.17
CA PRO A 65 -5.05 6.50 6.72
C PRO A 65 -5.53 7.47 7.80
N GLY A 66 -5.93 8.66 7.38
CA GLY A 66 -6.54 9.67 8.27
C GLY A 66 -8.05 9.52 8.38
N LEU A 67 -8.65 10.26 9.31
CA LEU A 67 -10.10 10.37 9.42
C LEU A 67 -10.68 11.27 8.31
N PRO A 68 -11.88 10.97 7.79
CA PRO A 68 -12.57 11.84 6.83
C PRO A 68 -13.11 13.09 7.53
N LYS A 69 -13.60 14.06 6.73
CA LYS A 69 -14.16 15.33 7.24
C LYS A 69 -15.28 15.13 8.29
N LYS A 70 -16.08 14.07 8.14
CA LYS A 70 -17.10 13.64 9.10
C LYS A 70 -16.79 12.19 9.52
N PRO A 71 -16.11 11.97 10.64
CA PRO A 71 -15.82 10.63 11.13
C PRO A 71 -17.10 9.86 11.47
N ALA A 72 -17.15 8.56 11.14
CA ALA A 72 -18.26 7.70 11.55
C ALA A 72 -18.44 7.68 13.09
N ALA A 73 -17.35 7.90 13.84
CA ALA A 73 -17.35 8.00 15.29
C ALA A 73 -18.31 9.06 15.87
N GLU A 74 -18.68 10.10 15.11
CA GLU A 74 -19.69 11.08 15.55
C GLU A 74 -21.11 10.50 15.61
N GLN A 75 -21.37 9.37 14.95
CA GLN A 75 -22.68 8.72 14.84
C GLN A 75 -22.74 7.35 15.52
N ILE A 76 -21.60 6.86 16.06
CA ILE A 76 -21.57 5.59 16.79
C ILE A 76 -22.14 5.84 18.19
N ASP A 77 -23.16 5.06 18.55
CA ASP A 77 -23.81 5.14 19.86
C ASP A 77 -24.35 3.77 20.31
N VAL A 78 -24.67 3.66 21.60
CA VAL A 78 -25.28 2.48 22.23
C VAL A 78 -26.50 2.92 23.01
N ASP A 79 -27.68 2.41 22.64
CA ASP A 79 -28.92 2.76 23.34
C ASP A 79 -29.07 2.05 24.70
N ASP A 80 -30.13 2.40 25.43
CA ASP A 80 -30.43 1.85 26.77
C ASP A 80 -30.68 0.32 26.76
N GLN A 81 -30.94 -0.28 25.59
CA GLN A 81 -31.11 -1.72 25.42
C GLN A 81 -29.79 -2.41 24.99
N GLY A 82 -28.69 -1.65 24.89
CA GLY A 82 -27.40 -2.15 24.44
C GLY A 82 -27.30 -2.34 22.93
N VAL A 83 -28.21 -1.75 22.14
CA VAL A 83 -28.17 -1.84 20.68
C VAL A 83 -27.23 -0.78 20.12
N ILE A 84 -26.28 -1.22 19.29
CA ILE A 84 -25.26 -0.35 18.68
C ILE A 84 -25.81 0.23 17.38
N SER A 85 -25.65 1.54 17.18
CA SER A 85 -25.93 2.24 15.92
C SER A 85 -24.67 2.88 15.32
N GLY A 86 -24.68 3.17 14.01
CA GLY A 86 -23.59 3.90 13.33
C GLY A 86 -22.29 3.13 13.08
N LEU A 87 -22.21 1.84 13.41
CA LEU A 87 -21.00 1.01 13.25
C LEU A 87 -20.81 0.43 11.84
N PHE A 88 -21.90 0.23 11.09
CA PHE A 88 -21.92 -0.32 9.72
C PHE A 88 -22.93 0.43 8.85
#